data_AF-A0A7L3SD47-F1
#
_entry.id   AF-A0A7L3SD47-F1
#
_cell.length_a   1.000
_cell.length_b   1.000
_cell.length_c   1.000
_cell.angle_alpha   90.00
_cell.angle_beta   90.00
_cell.angle_gamma   90.00
#
_symmetry.space_group_name_H-M   'P 1'
#
loop_
_entity.id
_entity.type
_entity.pdbx_description
1 polymer ?
#
loop_
_entity_poly.entity_id
_entity_poly.type
_entity_poly.pdbx_seq_one_letter_code
_entity_poly.pdbx_strand_id
1 'polypeptide(L)'
;MELPRQRLLVVSEELGEAELAALKFLSLEHVPMRKLEAIQKAQDFFEALKEKGMIEAGNLSFLKELLYRISRIDLLAVHLGSSREEMARELQIPGRAKVSAYRYLLFQLSEDITEDELNSFKFLLGKELPKCRLNPKTTMLDVFIEMEKKGILGEDNLSMLKRLCAGINISLLKRIEEYELSLFGKEEMLITEEQRGRTGGPEARATWLASSVSPDSPGSWNESSQLEAYKMTSRPRGMCLILNNHSFAKAREAVPEPKRLNDRNGTDVDAAALKRVFSKLHFEIEECRNLTAEEIRKIVNIYQSKDHKDRDCFVCCILSHGKKGIIYGVDGQEVPIQELTISFTGQNCRSLTGKPKVFFIQACQGDAYQKGVTVETDSGEQDSSVETDARFQLDCIPAEADFLLGMATLPDHVSFRSPTRGTWYIQALCQHLDYSCPRGEDILTILTAVNQEVSRKTCEPNAEKQMPQPSFTLRKKLIFPVN
;
A
#
# COMPACT_ATOMS: atom_id res chain seq x y z
N MET A 1 -11.97 -45.23 7.01
CA MET A 1 -11.45 -45.14 5.64
C MET A 1 -9.97 -44.89 5.75
N GLU A 2 -9.13 -45.63 5.02
CA GLU A 2 -7.69 -45.40 5.04
C GLU A 2 -7.35 -44.04 4.39
N LEU A 3 -6.29 -43.38 4.86
CA LEU A 3 -5.60 -42.37 4.05
C LEU A 3 -5.30 -42.99 2.68
N PRO A 4 -5.57 -42.33 1.55
CA PRO A 4 -5.21 -42.85 0.23
C PRO A 4 -3.67 -42.87 0.11
N ARG A 5 -3.05 -43.94 0.61
CA ARG A 5 -1.59 -44.14 0.68
C ARG A 5 -0.96 -43.96 -0.70
N GLN A 6 -1.64 -44.41 -1.75
CA GLN A 6 -1.27 -44.18 -3.15
C GLN A 6 -1.17 -42.70 -3.54
N ARG A 7 -2.08 -41.82 -3.07
CA ARG A 7 -1.99 -40.38 -3.40
C ARG A 7 -0.83 -39.71 -2.69
N LEU A 8 -0.58 -40.06 -1.43
CA LEU A 8 0.60 -39.57 -0.70
C LEU A 8 1.91 -40.12 -1.27
N LEU A 9 1.88 -41.34 -1.83
CA LEU A 9 3.03 -41.94 -2.52
C LEU A 9 3.37 -41.15 -3.79
N VAL A 10 2.39 -40.92 -4.68
CA VAL A 10 2.61 -40.14 -5.91
C VAL A 10 3.07 -38.71 -5.59
N VAL A 11 2.41 -38.02 -4.66
CA VAL A 11 2.85 -36.69 -4.19
C VAL A 11 4.27 -36.72 -3.61
N SER A 12 4.70 -37.82 -2.98
CA SER A 12 6.07 -37.95 -2.45
C SER A 12 7.13 -38.28 -3.51
N GLU A 13 6.73 -38.84 -4.65
CA GLU A 13 7.61 -39.15 -5.78
C GLU A 13 7.82 -37.93 -6.69
N GLU A 14 6.84 -37.02 -6.74
CA GLU A 14 6.91 -35.76 -7.49
C GLU A 14 7.53 -34.58 -6.69
N LEU A 15 8.03 -34.81 -5.47
CA LEU A 15 8.70 -33.80 -4.64
C LEU A 15 10.23 -33.98 -4.65
N GLY A 16 10.94 -32.96 -5.13
CA GLY A 16 12.39 -32.89 -5.16
C GLY A 16 13.03 -32.53 -3.81
N GLU A 17 14.37 -32.61 -3.73
CA GLU A 17 15.12 -32.36 -2.49
C GLU A 17 14.93 -30.94 -1.94
N ALA A 18 14.85 -29.93 -2.82
CA ALA A 18 14.64 -28.53 -2.43
C ALA A 18 13.23 -28.30 -1.84
N GLU A 19 12.22 -28.90 -2.46
CA GLU A 19 10.82 -28.82 -2.00
C GLU A 19 10.66 -29.56 -0.67
N LEU A 20 11.32 -30.71 -0.49
CA LEU A 20 11.38 -31.41 0.78
C LEU A 20 12.06 -30.57 1.87
N ALA A 21 13.10 -29.79 1.55
CA ALA A 21 13.71 -28.85 2.48
C ALA A 21 12.74 -27.72 2.89
N ALA A 22 12.01 -27.13 1.93
CA ALA A 22 10.98 -26.13 2.19
C ALA A 22 9.84 -26.69 3.07
N LEU A 23 9.35 -27.89 2.77
CA LEU A 23 8.31 -28.58 3.56
C LEU A 23 8.76 -28.87 5.00
N LYS A 24 10.01 -29.30 5.20
CA LYS A 24 10.61 -29.45 6.53
C LYS A 24 10.65 -28.10 7.26
N PHE A 25 11.12 -27.03 6.61
CA PHE A 25 11.22 -25.71 7.22
C PHE A 25 9.85 -25.17 7.67
N LEU A 26 8.84 -25.22 6.81
CA LEU A 26 7.48 -24.74 7.10
C LEU A 26 6.74 -25.56 8.17
N SER A 27 7.28 -26.73 8.57
CA SER A 27 6.69 -27.61 9.59
C SER A 27 7.49 -27.72 10.89
N LEU A 28 8.57 -26.93 11.06
CA LEU A 28 9.44 -26.92 12.25
C LEU A 28 8.72 -26.66 13.58
N GLU A 29 7.60 -25.94 13.55
CA GLU A 29 6.77 -25.66 14.74
C GLU A 29 5.95 -26.87 15.20
N HIS A 30 5.65 -27.80 14.28
CA HIS A 30 4.76 -28.96 14.51
C HIS A 30 5.53 -30.28 14.61
N VAL A 31 6.69 -30.38 13.95
CA VAL A 31 7.56 -31.56 13.97
C VAL A 31 8.93 -31.18 14.55
N PRO A 32 9.38 -31.83 15.64
CA PRO A 32 10.67 -31.52 16.26
C PRO A 32 11.83 -31.62 15.27
N MET A 33 12.68 -30.59 15.25
CA MET A 33 13.77 -30.44 14.28
C MET A 33 14.64 -31.70 14.12
N ARG A 34 15.01 -32.37 15.23
CA ARG A 34 15.82 -33.60 15.21
C ARG A 34 15.21 -34.73 14.37
N LYS A 35 13.88 -34.76 14.25
CA LYS A 35 13.16 -35.74 13.41
C LYS A 35 13.17 -35.31 11.93
N LEU A 36 13.05 -34.01 11.66
CA LEU A 36 13.12 -33.44 10.31
C LEU A 36 14.53 -33.51 9.69
N GLU A 37 15.59 -33.34 10.49
CA GLU A 37 16.99 -33.51 10.07
C GLU A 37 17.30 -34.98 9.69
N ALA A 38 16.64 -35.95 10.33
CA ALA A 38 16.83 -37.38 10.06
C ALA A 38 16.09 -37.88 8.80
N ILE A 39 15.02 -37.21 8.39
CA ILE A 39 14.21 -37.56 7.23
C ILE A 39 14.97 -37.26 5.93
N GLN A 40 15.09 -38.24 5.04
CA GLN A 40 15.73 -38.05 3.73
C GLN A 40 14.74 -38.15 2.56
N LYS A 41 13.59 -38.80 2.73
CA LYS A 41 12.56 -38.93 1.69
C LYS A 41 11.27 -38.20 2.06
N ALA A 42 10.52 -37.73 1.06
CA ALA A 42 9.20 -37.14 1.27
C ALA A 42 8.16 -38.13 1.84
N GLN A 43 8.37 -39.44 1.63
CA GLN A 43 7.58 -40.51 2.24
C GLN A 43 7.69 -40.48 3.78
N ASP A 44 8.91 -40.48 4.31
CA ASP A 44 9.20 -40.43 5.75
C ASP A 44 8.69 -39.12 6.37
N PHE A 45 8.70 -38.02 5.61
CA PHE A 45 8.11 -36.74 6.00
C PHE A 45 6.59 -36.83 6.21
N PHE A 46 5.86 -37.41 5.27
CA PHE A 46 4.41 -37.59 5.40
C PHE A 46 4.05 -38.62 6.49
N GLU A 47 4.91 -39.59 6.77
CA GLU A 47 4.74 -40.48 7.93
C GLU A 47 4.95 -39.72 9.26
N ALA A 48 5.98 -38.89 9.35
CA ALA A 48 6.20 -38.05 10.53
C ALA A 48 5.07 -37.04 10.80
N LEU A 49 4.42 -36.52 9.76
CA LEU A 49 3.22 -35.68 9.89
C LEU A 49 1.97 -36.45 10.33
N LYS A 50 1.81 -37.72 9.92
CA LYS A 50 0.73 -38.59 10.43
C LYS A 50 0.93 -38.93 11.90
N GLU A 51 2.14 -39.30 12.31
CA GLU A 51 2.46 -39.57 13.73
C GLU A 51 2.19 -38.36 14.64
N LYS A 52 2.22 -37.14 14.09
CA LYS A 52 1.91 -35.89 14.80
C LYS A 52 0.44 -35.46 14.71
N GLY A 53 -0.44 -36.25 14.08
CA GLY A 53 -1.86 -35.89 13.90
C GLY A 53 -2.08 -34.69 12.97
N MET A 54 -1.07 -34.28 12.20
CA MET A 54 -1.15 -33.11 11.32
C MET A 54 -1.84 -33.44 9.99
N ILE A 55 -1.80 -34.72 9.59
CA ILE A 55 -2.41 -35.29 8.38
C ILE A 55 -3.18 -36.56 8.77
N GLU A 56 -4.49 -36.56 8.51
CA GLU A 56 -5.40 -37.69 8.78
C GLU A 56 -6.30 -37.99 7.57
N ALA A 57 -6.98 -39.14 7.58
CA ALA A 57 -7.78 -39.60 6.41
C ALA A 57 -8.95 -38.68 6.04
N GLY A 58 -9.49 -37.93 7.01
CA GLY A 58 -10.48 -36.88 6.77
C GLY A 58 -9.90 -35.46 6.77
N ASN A 59 -8.62 -35.28 7.10
CA ASN A 59 -8.02 -33.96 7.31
C ASN A 59 -6.64 -33.86 6.67
N LEU A 60 -6.61 -33.40 5.42
CA LEU A 60 -5.40 -33.07 4.67
C LEU A 60 -5.11 -31.57 4.65
N SER A 61 -5.76 -30.75 5.50
CA SER A 61 -5.69 -29.28 5.39
C SER A 61 -4.26 -28.75 5.52
N PHE A 62 -3.45 -29.34 6.40
CA PHE A 62 -2.05 -28.96 6.56
C PHE A 62 -1.20 -29.30 5.34
N LEU A 63 -1.44 -30.46 4.71
CA LEU A 63 -0.72 -30.83 3.49
C LEU A 63 -1.10 -29.92 2.31
N LYS A 64 -2.39 -29.56 2.20
CA LYS A 64 -2.87 -28.59 1.22
C LYS A 64 -2.25 -27.21 1.46
N GLU A 65 -2.18 -26.76 2.71
CA GLU A 65 -1.51 -25.51 3.05
C GLU A 65 -0.02 -25.54 2.68
N LEU A 66 0.71 -26.59 3.08
CA LEU A 66 2.13 -26.74 2.76
C LEU A 66 2.41 -26.70 1.25
N LEU A 67 1.67 -27.48 0.45
CA LEU A 67 1.81 -27.49 -1.01
C LEU A 67 1.41 -26.14 -1.66
N TYR A 68 0.43 -25.44 -1.08
CA TYR A 68 0.07 -24.08 -1.50
C TYR A 68 1.18 -23.07 -1.20
N ARG A 69 1.81 -23.13 -0.02
CA ARG A 69 2.91 -22.21 0.35
C ARG A 69 4.13 -22.40 -0.54
N ILE A 70 4.47 -23.64 -0.94
CA ILE A 70 5.58 -23.93 -1.90
C ILE A 70 5.17 -23.79 -3.38
N SER A 71 3.98 -23.24 -3.68
CA SER A 71 3.46 -23.03 -5.04
C SER A 71 3.29 -24.28 -5.93
N ARG A 72 3.27 -25.49 -5.37
CA ARG A 72 2.95 -26.74 -6.10
C ARG A 72 1.44 -26.95 -6.27
N ILE A 73 0.84 -26.03 -7.03
CA ILE A 73 -0.60 -25.99 -7.31
C ILE A 73 -1.05 -27.15 -8.21
N ASP A 74 -0.14 -27.69 -9.02
CA ASP A 74 -0.28 -28.94 -9.78
C ASP A 74 -0.64 -30.11 -8.87
N LEU A 75 0.14 -30.34 -7.80
CA LEU A 75 -0.11 -31.41 -6.82
C LEU A 75 -1.42 -31.20 -6.04
N LEU A 76 -1.75 -29.94 -5.73
CA LEU A 76 -3.03 -29.58 -5.08
C LEU A 76 -4.24 -29.95 -5.94
N ALA A 77 -4.24 -29.54 -7.20
CA ALA A 77 -5.36 -29.73 -8.10
C ALA A 77 -5.53 -31.22 -8.46
N VAL A 78 -4.44 -31.91 -8.81
CA VAL A 78 -4.47 -33.29 -9.33
C VAL A 78 -4.70 -34.32 -8.22
N HIS A 79 -4.04 -34.19 -7.06
CA HIS A 79 -4.07 -35.24 -6.02
C HIS A 79 -4.92 -34.92 -4.80
N LEU A 80 -5.03 -33.63 -4.43
CA LEU A 80 -5.76 -33.19 -3.24
C LEU A 80 -7.12 -32.55 -3.53
N GLY A 81 -7.46 -32.35 -4.80
CA GLY A 81 -8.76 -31.85 -5.25
C GLY A 81 -9.08 -30.47 -4.69
N SER A 82 -8.13 -29.54 -4.77
CA SER A 82 -8.35 -28.15 -4.33
C SER A 82 -7.66 -27.15 -5.24
N SER A 83 -8.40 -26.11 -5.57
CA SER A 83 -7.96 -24.99 -6.39
C SER A 83 -7.13 -23.98 -5.59
N ARG A 84 -6.37 -23.14 -6.30
CA ARG A 84 -5.62 -22.03 -5.72
C ARG A 84 -6.57 -21.04 -5.03
N GLU A 85 -7.74 -20.83 -5.62
CA GLU A 85 -8.77 -19.88 -5.22
C GLU A 85 -9.55 -20.34 -3.98
N GLU A 86 -9.73 -21.65 -3.79
CA GLU A 86 -10.22 -22.22 -2.53
C GLU A 86 -9.20 -22.05 -1.41
N MET A 87 -7.94 -22.45 -1.63
CA MET A 87 -6.89 -22.31 -0.62
C MET A 87 -6.64 -20.85 -0.21
N ALA A 88 -6.67 -19.92 -1.17
CA ALA A 88 -6.55 -18.48 -0.88
C ALA A 88 -7.69 -17.96 0.01
N ARG A 89 -8.93 -18.45 -0.19
CA ARG A 89 -10.09 -18.08 0.64
C ARG A 89 -10.07 -18.76 2.01
N GLU A 90 -9.68 -20.03 2.10
CA GLU A 90 -9.59 -20.75 3.38
C GLU A 90 -8.49 -20.17 4.30
N LEU A 91 -7.33 -19.81 3.75
CA LEU A 91 -6.20 -19.28 4.52
C LEU A 91 -6.35 -17.80 4.92
N GLN A 92 -7.30 -17.06 4.33
CA GLN A 92 -7.68 -15.71 4.80
C GLN A 92 -8.47 -15.75 6.12
N ILE A 93 -9.07 -16.89 6.49
CA ILE A 93 -9.85 -17.01 7.72
C ILE A 93 -8.90 -17.12 8.93
N PRO A 94 -8.99 -16.23 9.94
CA PRO A 94 -8.16 -16.30 11.13
C PRO A 94 -8.21 -17.68 11.81
N GLY A 95 -7.05 -18.22 12.16
CA GLY A 95 -6.91 -19.53 12.81
C GLY A 95 -7.07 -20.76 11.90
N ARG A 96 -7.27 -20.59 10.58
CA ARG A 96 -7.26 -21.73 9.62
C ARG A 96 -5.89 -22.10 9.11
N ALA A 97 -5.00 -21.12 8.95
CA ALA A 97 -3.58 -21.36 8.65
C ALA A 97 -2.87 -21.99 9.86
N LYS A 98 -2.21 -23.13 9.66
CA LYS A 98 -1.38 -23.81 10.66
C LYS A 98 0.11 -23.47 10.53
N VAL A 99 0.55 -22.98 9.37
CA VAL A 99 1.91 -22.44 9.19
C VAL A 99 1.92 -21.00 9.69
N SER A 100 2.78 -20.68 10.67
CA SER A 100 2.90 -19.30 11.19
C SER A 100 3.23 -18.31 10.08
N ALA A 101 2.76 -17.08 10.25
CA ALA A 101 3.03 -16.02 9.29
C ALA A 101 4.55 -15.68 9.25
N TYR A 102 5.24 -15.81 10.40
CA TYR A 102 6.68 -15.72 10.53
C TYR A 102 7.43 -16.77 9.67
N ARG A 103 7.06 -18.06 9.76
CA ARG A 103 7.69 -19.12 8.94
C ARG A 103 7.47 -18.89 7.45
N TYR A 104 6.29 -18.42 7.07
CA TYR A 104 6.02 -18.12 5.68
C TYR A 104 6.82 -16.92 5.16
N LEU A 105 6.97 -15.85 5.95
CA LEU A 105 7.86 -14.74 5.61
C LEU A 105 9.28 -15.25 5.34
N LEU A 106 9.87 -16.03 6.25
CA LEU A 106 11.23 -16.52 6.08
C LEU A 106 11.39 -17.41 4.84
N PHE A 107 10.40 -18.25 4.52
CA PHE A 107 10.40 -19.02 3.28
C PHE A 107 10.32 -18.11 2.04
N GLN A 108 9.41 -17.13 2.03
CA GLN A 108 9.30 -16.15 0.94
C GLN A 108 10.60 -15.35 0.75
N LEU A 109 11.31 -15.01 1.83
CA LEU A 109 12.62 -14.34 1.76
C LEU A 109 13.74 -15.26 1.25
N SER A 110 13.60 -16.59 1.39
CA SER A 110 14.59 -17.55 0.86
C SER A 110 14.41 -17.87 -0.63
N GLU A 111 13.24 -17.61 -1.20
CA GLU A 111 12.97 -17.79 -2.64
C GLU A 111 13.35 -16.54 -3.46
N ASP A 112 13.17 -15.34 -2.89
CA ASP A 112 13.43 -14.05 -3.54
C ASP A 112 14.91 -13.60 -3.50
N ILE A 113 15.84 -14.49 -3.14
CA ILE A 113 17.27 -14.16 -2.92
C ILE A 113 18.20 -14.93 -3.88
N THR A 114 19.18 -14.22 -4.43
CA THR A 114 20.19 -14.78 -5.34
C THR A 114 21.35 -15.45 -4.59
N GLU A 115 22.13 -16.27 -5.30
CA GLU A 115 23.30 -16.96 -4.71
C GLU A 115 24.38 -15.98 -4.23
N ASP A 116 24.59 -14.86 -4.94
CA ASP A 116 25.54 -13.80 -4.55
C ASP A 116 25.09 -13.05 -3.29
N GLU A 117 23.78 -12.83 -3.14
CA GLU A 117 23.20 -12.25 -1.93
C GLU A 117 23.27 -13.23 -0.75
N LEU A 118 22.96 -14.52 -0.96
CA LEU A 118 23.18 -15.60 0.02
C LEU A 118 24.65 -15.65 0.49
N ASN A 119 25.62 -15.52 -0.44
CA ASN A 119 27.04 -15.44 -0.09
C ASN A 119 27.39 -14.17 0.70
N SER A 120 26.75 -13.04 0.37
CA SER A 120 26.87 -11.79 1.14
C SER A 120 26.28 -11.91 2.56
N PHE A 121 25.14 -12.58 2.70
CA PHE A 121 24.54 -12.96 3.99
C PHE A 121 25.51 -13.85 4.80
N LYS A 122 26.07 -14.91 4.21
CA LYS A 122 27.07 -15.78 4.87
C LYS A 122 28.30 -14.99 5.33
N PHE A 123 28.78 -14.05 4.51
CA PHE A 123 29.93 -13.20 4.85
C PHE A 123 29.64 -12.28 6.04
N LEU A 124 28.51 -11.58 6.02
CA LEU A 124 28.12 -10.65 7.10
C LEU A 124 27.77 -11.38 8.40
N LEU A 125 27.11 -12.54 8.32
CA LEU A 125 26.84 -13.41 9.47
C LEU A 125 28.08 -14.13 9.99
N GLY A 126 29.19 -14.18 9.24
CA GLY A 126 30.44 -14.83 9.65
C GLY A 126 31.14 -14.22 10.89
N LYS A 127 30.60 -13.11 11.42
CA LYS A 127 30.97 -12.53 12.73
C LYS A 127 30.13 -13.04 13.90
N GLU A 128 28.87 -13.41 13.64
CA GLU A 128 27.86 -13.82 14.64
C GLU A 128 27.70 -15.36 14.69
N LEU A 129 27.90 -16.04 13.55
CA LEU A 129 27.75 -17.49 13.40
C LEU A 129 29.11 -18.19 13.17
N PRO A 130 29.33 -19.40 13.73
CA PRO A 130 30.56 -20.14 13.51
C PRO A 130 30.76 -20.51 12.03
N LYS A 131 31.92 -20.19 11.46
CA LYS A 131 32.23 -20.45 10.03
C LYS A 131 31.98 -21.89 9.57
N CYS A 132 32.12 -22.88 10.47
CA CYS A 132 31.83 -24.29 10.19
C CYS A 132 30.35 -24.58 9.87
N ARG A 133 29.43 -23.70 10.25
CA ARG A 133 27.98 -23.79 9.99
C ARG A 133 27.54 -23.05 8.72
N LEU A 134 28.39 -22.22 8.13
CA LEU A 134 28.13 -21.45 6.91
C LEU A 134 28.93 -22.01 5.74
N ASN A 135 28.71 -23.28 5.42
CA ASN A 135 29.43 -23.96 4.34
C ASN A 135 28.86 -23.61 2.95
N PRO A 136 29.55 -23.90 1.83
CA PRO A 136 29.07 -23.55 0.49
C PRO A 136 27.70 -24.16 0.15
N LYS A 137 27.38 -25.33 0.69
CA LYS A 137 26.12 -26.05 0.45
C LYS A 137 24.94 -25.59 1.33
N THR A 138 25.12 -24.64 2.25
CA THR A 138 23.96 -24.14 3.04
C THR A 138 23.06 -23.24 2.20
N THR A 139 21.76 -23.53 2.26
CA THR A 139 20.68 -22.70 1.71
C THR A 139 20.36 -21.53 2.64
N MET A 140 19.56 -20.55 2.19
CA MET A 140 19.06 -19.50 3.10
C MET A 140 18.18 -20.06 4.23
N LEU A 141 17.43 -21.15 3.98
CA LEU A 141 16.65 -21.82 5.01
C LEU A 141 17.54 -22.37 6.14
N ASP A 142 18.68 -22.99 5.79
CA ASP A 142 19.67 -23.44 6.76
C ASP A 142 20.28 -22.28 7.56
N VAL A 143 20.50 -21.14 6.90
CA VAL A 143 21.00 -19.91 7.55
C VAL A 143 19.97 -19.39 8.56
N PHE A 144 18.70 -19.27 8.19
CA PHE A 144 17.65 -18.85 9.13
C PHE A 144 17.50 -19.81 10.31
N ILE A 145 17.53 -21.12 10.06
CA ILE A 145 17.55 -22.16 11.10
C ILE A 145 18.72 -21.96 12.10
N GLU A 146 19.94 -21.70 11.62
CA GLU A 146 21.09 -21.51 12.50
C GLU A 146 21.08 -20.14 13.21
N MET A 147 20.43 -19.11 12.63
CA MET A 147 20.12 -17.85 13.30
C MET A 147 19.13 -18.03 14.46
N GLU A 148 18.08 -18.84 14.26
CA GLU A 148 17.11 -19.19 15.31
C GLU A 148 17.74 -20.01 16.44
N LYS A 149 18.53 -21.04 16.11
CA LYS A 149 19.31 -21.83 17.09
C LYS A 149 20.22 -20.98 17.97
N LYS A 150 20.59 -19.78 17.50
CA LYS A 150 21.43 -18.81 18.21
C LYS A 150 20.64 -17.71 18.93
N GLY A 151 19.32 -17.66 18.78
CA GLY A 151 18.47 -16.62 19.36
C GLY A 151 18.65 -15.23 18.75
N ILE A 152 19.33 -15.12 17.59
CA ILE A 152 19.52 -13.84 16.87
C ILE A 152 18.40 -13.56 15.86
N LEU A 153 17.47 -14.51 15.71
CA LEU A 153 16.27 -14.42 14.87
C LEU A 153 15.11 -15.13 15.59
N GLY A 154 13.92 -14.53 15.53
CA GLY A 154 12.68 -15.08 16.06
C GLY A 154 11.49 -14.21 15.64
N GLU A 155 10.26 -14.67 15.92
CA GLU A 155 9.01 -13.97 15.55
C GLU A 155 8.97 -12.53 16.10
N ASP A 156 9.35 -12.35 17.38
CA ASP A 156 9.43 -11.03 18.04
C ASP A 156 10.76 -10.28 17.80
N ASN A 157 11.71 -10.86 17.05
CA ASN A 157 13.06 -10.30 16.88
C ASN A 157 13.60 -10.48 15.45
N LEU A 158 13.17 -9.58 14.56
CA LEU A 158 13.63 -9.47 13.18
C LEU A 158 14.76 -8.44 13.00
N SER A 159 15.24 -7.82 14.08
CA SER A 159 16.22 -6.71 14.05
C SER A 159 17.53 -7.04 13.33
N MET A 160 18.05 -8.25 13.54
CA MET A 160 19.24 -8.76 12.86
C MET A 160 18.99 -8.96 11.37
N LEU A 161 17.84 -9.55 11.02
CA LEU A 161 17.47 -9.83 9.63
C LEU A 161 17.28 -8.53 8.84
N LYS A 162 16.55 -7.56 9.39
CA LYS A 162 16.42 -6.20 8.81
C LYS A 162 17.77 -5.57 8.51
N ARG A 163 18.71 -5.61 9.45
CA ARG A 163 20.05 -5.03 9.29
C ARG A 163 20.85 -5.70 8.17
N LEU A 164 20.65 -6.99 7.92
CA LEU A 164 21.27 -7.71 6.80
C LEU A 164 20.57 -7.36 5.48
N CYS A 165 19.24 -7.41 5.43
CA CYS A 165 18.45 -7.03 4.25
C CYS A 165 18.73 -5.58 3.83
N ALA A 166 18.78 -4.63 4.76
CA ALA A 166 19.06 -3.22 4.48
C ALA A 166 20.43 -2.99 3.80
N GLY A 167 21.43 -3.85 4.05
CA GLY A 167 22.76 -3.77 3.45
C GLY A 167 22.95 -4.57 2.16
N ILE A 168 22.00 -5.45 1.82
CA ILE A 168 22.12 -6.40 0.69
C ILE A 168 20.99 -6.18 -0.32
N ASN A 169 19.73 -6.24 0.14
CA ASN A 169 18.55 -6.18 -0.71
C ASN A 169 17.37 -5.48 -0.01
N ILE A 170 17.04 -4.29 -0.52
CA ILE A 170 15.98 -3.41 0.00
C ILE A 170 14.57 -3.99 -0.24
N SER A 171 14.34 -4.89 -1.22
CA SER A 171 13.02 -5.52 -1.40
C SER A 171 12.74 -6.55 -0.31
N LEU A 172 13.76 -7.29 0.13
CA LEU A 172 13.65 -8.22 1.27
C LEU A 172 13.35 -7.46 2.58
N LEU A 173 13.91 -6.25 2.76
CA LEU A 173 13.61 -5.39 3.91
C LEU A 173 12.12 -4.99 3.94
N LYS A 174 11.57 -4.56 2.80
CA LYS A 174 10.15 -4.14 2.70
C LYS A 174 9.18 -5.25 3.10
N ARG A 175 9.42 -6.49 2.66
CA ARG A 175 8.61 -7.66 3.06
C ARG A 175 8.62 -7.90 4.58
N ILE A 176 9.73 -7.62 5.25
CA ILE A 176 9.85 -7.73 6.71
C ILE A 176 9.04 -6.62 7.40
N GLU A 177 9.07 -5.40 6.86
CA GLU A 177 8.30 -4.26 7.36
C GLU A 177 6.78 -4.46 7.15
N GLU A 178 6.37 -4.99 5.99
CA GLU A 178 4.98 -5.40 5.71
C GLU A 178 4.47 -6.47 6.69
N TYR A 179 5.33 -7.44 7.04
CA TYR A 179 5.00 -8.48 8.01
C TYR A 179 4.74 -7.93 9.41
N GLU A 180 5.60 -7.06 9.93
CA GLU A 180 5.41 -6.45 11.25
C GLU A 180 4.15 -5.59 11.31
N LEU A 181 3.85 -4.82 10.27
CA LEU A 181 2.58 -4.07 10.17
C LEU A 181 1.35 -4.98 10.26
N SER A 182 1.45 -6.22 9.76
CA SER A 182 0.38 -7.24 9.87
C SER A 182 0.22 -7.85 11.26
N LEU A 183 1.24 -7.73 12.13
CA LEU A 183 1.17 -8.15 13.54
C LEU A 183 0.50 -7.09 14.41
N PHE A 184 0.88 -5.81 14.26
CA PHE A 184 0.28 -4.71 15.03
C PHE A 184 -1.25 -4.63 14.86
N GLY A 185 -1.76 -4.90 13.65
CA GLY A 185 -3.20 -4.96 13.40
C GLY A 185 -3.97 -6.10 14.09
N LYS A 186 -3.28 -7.07 14.71
CA LYS A 186 -3.89 -8.16 15.49
C LYS A 186 -3.86 -7.90 17.01
N GLU A 187 -2.85 -7.20 17.51
CA GLU A 187 -2.76 -6.86 18.94
C GLU A 187 -3.89 -5.94 19.39
N GLU A 188 -4.28 -4.95 18.57
CA GLU A 188 -5.43 -4.07 18.88
C GLU A 188 -6.74 -4.85 19.07
N MET A 189 -6.93 -5.97 18.35
CA MET A 189 -8.13 -6.79 18.47
C MET A 189 -8.14 -7.61 19.77
N LEU A 190 -6.99 -8.08 20.25
CA LEU A 190 -6.87 -8.83 21.51
C LEU A 190 -7.10 -7.94 22.74
N ILE A 191 -6.60 -6.69 22.70
CA ILE A 191 -6.78 -5.71 23.80
C ILE A 191 -8.28 -5.41 24.03
N THR A 192 -9.11 -5.46 22.98
CA THR A 192 -10.56 -5.26 23.11
C THR A 192 -11.32 -6.40 23.80
N GLU A 193 -10.77 -7.62 23.87
CA GLU A 193 -11.41 -8.73 24.58
C GLU A 193 -11.01 -8.77 26.07
N GLU A 194 -9.74 -8.56 26.43
CA GLU A 194 -9.31 -8.58 27.83
C GLU A 194 -9.94 -7.47 28.68
N GLN A 195 -10.18 -6.27 28.12
CA GLN A 195 -10.81 -5.18 28.86
C GLN A 195 -12.29 -5.41 29.19
N ARG A 196 -12.95 -6.42 28.60
CA ARG A 196 -14.34 -6.77 28.91
C ARG A 196 -14.48 -7.65 30.17
N GLY A 197 -13.37 -8.10 30.77
CA GLY A 197 -13.36 -9.06 31.88
C GLY A 197 -13.35 -8.49 33.31
N ARG A 198 -13.35 -7.16 33.53
CA ARG A 198 -13.19 -6.57 34.88
C ARG A 198 -14.10 -5.38 35.18
N THR A 199 -15.31 -5.66 35.66
CA THR A 199 -16.03 -4.88 36.70
C THR A 199 -17.24 -5.69 37.17
N GLY A 200 -17.51 -5.75 38.48
CA GLY A 200 -18.45 -6.73 39.04
C GLY A 200 -19.60 -6.13 39.86
N GLY A 201 -20.84 -6.49 39.46
CA GLY A 201 -22.03 -6.64 40.30
C GLY A 201 -22.78 -5.39 40.78
N PRO A 202 -23.98 -5.54 41.41
CA PRO A 202 -24.72 -6.80 41.63
C PRO A 202 -26.21 -6.81 41.15
N GLU A 203 -26.73 -8.03 40.99
CA GLU A 203 -28.14 -8.48 41.16
C GLU A 203 -29.31 -7.86 40.37
N ALA A 204 -29.88 -8.66 39.45
CA ALA A 204 -31.17 -9.32 39.70
C ALA A 204 -31.37 -10.58 38.81
N ARG A 205 -31.95 -11.64 39.35
CA ARG A 205 -32.25 -12.90 38.63
C ARG A 205 -33.45 -12.75 37.68
N ALA A 206 -33.33 -13.27 36.46
CA ALA A 206 -34.46 -13.87 35.74
C ALA A 206 -33.97 -15.01 34.83
N THR A 207 -34.37 -16.24 35.14
CA THR A 207 -34.02 -17.45 34.40
C THR A 207 -34.73 -17.48 33.04
N TRP A 208 -34.00 -17.63 31.94
CA TRP A 208 -34.59 -17.97 30.64
C TRP A 208 -34.26 -19.41 30.27
N LEU A 209 -35.32 -20.23 30.26
CA LEU A 209 -35.30 -21.61 29.77
C LEU A 209 -35.14 -21.59 28.24
N ALA A 210 -34.44 -22.60 27.71
CA ALA A 210 -34.28 -22.77 26.28
C ALA A 210 -35.63 -23.00 25.58
N SER A 211 -35.88 -22.30 24.48
CA SER A 211 -36.87 -22.66 23.47
C SER A 211 -36.51 -22.02 22.12
N SER A 212 -36.66 -22.80 21.06
CA SER A 212 -36.22 -22.51 19.69
C SER A 212 -37.23 -21.68 18.89
N VAL A 213 -36.77 -20.61 18.22
CA VAL A 213 -37.52 -19.94 17.15
C VAL A 213 -36.58 -19.49 16.01
N SER A 214 -37.08 -19.72 14.79
CA SER A 214 -36.76 -19.30 13.41
C SER A 214 -35.71 -18.20 13.08
N PRO A 215 -35.21 -18.17 11.83
CA PRO A 215 -34.35 -17.08 11.33
C PRO A 215 -35.15 -15.79 11.08
N ASP A 216 -34.71 -14.69 11.68
CA ASP A 216 -35.28 -13.37 11.42
C ASP A 216 -34.88 -12.83 10.03
N SER A 217 -35.81 -12.07 9.44
CA SER A 217 -35.67 -11.47 8.11
C SER A 217 -34.72 -10.25 8.13
N PRO A 218 -34.18 -9.82 6.97
CA PRO A 218 -33.28 -8.67 6.91
C PRO A 218 -33.98 -7.40 7.38
N GLY A 219 -33.36 -6.68 8.32
CA GLY A 219 -33.87 -5.40 8.79
C GLY A 219 -34.05 -4.39 7.64
N SER A 220 -35.18 -3.69 7.65
CA SER A 220 -35.52 -2.68 6.65
C SER A 220 -34.56 -1.49 6.71
N TRP A 221 -33.70 -1.34 5.69
CA TRP A 221 -32.90 -0.13 5.49
C TRP A 221 -33.74 0.94 4.77
N ASN A 222 -34.58 1.65 5.54
CA ASN A 222 -35.32 2.83 5.10
C ASN A 222 -35.66 3.65 6.37
N GLU A 223 -35.44 4.97 6.47
CA GLU A 223 -35.13 5.99 5.44
C GLU A 223 -34.04 6.98 5.93
N SER A 224 -33.46 7.75 5.00
CA SER A 224 -32.71 9.01 5.25
C SER A 224 -31.27 8.98 5.83
N SER A 225 -30.48 7.93 5.57
CA SER A 225 -29.02 7.97 5.80
C SER A 225 -28.27 8.83 4.75
N GLN A 226 -28.59 10.13 4.66
CA GLN A 226 -27.72 11.07 3.95
C GLN A 226 -26.39 11.17 4.70
N LEU A 227 -25.26 10.87 4.03
CA LEU A 227 -23.95 11.07 4.64
C LEU A 227 -23.80 12.52 5.08
N GLU A 228 -23.49 12.72 6.37
CA GLU A 228 -23.20 14.02 6.95
C GLU A 228 -22.10 14.73 6.15
N ALA A 229 -22.17 16.06 6.04
CA ALA A 229 -21.15 16.87 5.39
C ALA A 229 -20.14 17.42 6.41
N TYR A 230 -18.90 17.68 5.97
CA TYR A 230 -17.98 18.50 6.77
C TYR A 230 -18.52 19.92 6.91
N LYS A 231 -18.36 20.52 8.10
CA LYS A 231 -18.57 21.96 8.30
C LYS A 231 -17.67 22.71 7.30
N MET A 232 -18.25 23.62 6.52
CA MET A 232 -17.55 24.41 5.52
C MET A 232 -18.15 25.82 5.45
N THR A 233 -18.17 26.50 6.59
CA THR A 233 -18.85 27.79 6.83
C THR A 233 -17.93 28.92 7.30
N SER A 234 -16.70 28.62 7.75
CA SER A 234 -15.70 29.60 8.15
C SER A 234 -15.27 30.55 7.02
N ARG A 235 -14.73 31.73 7.38
CA ARG A 235 -14.29 32.79 6.47
C ARG A 235 -12.94 33.37 6.94
N PRO A 236 -11.84 33.20 6.20
CA PRO A 236 -11.67 32.27 5.08
C PRO A 236 -11.87 30.80 5.47
N ARG A 237 -12.31 29.95 4.53
CA ARG A 237 -12.59 28.51 4.73
C ARG A 237 -11.37 27.74 5.21
N GLY A 238 -10.18 28.15 4.77
CA GLY A 238 -8.95 27.40 4.95
C GLY A 238 -7.78 28.09 4.26
N MET A 239 -6.58 27.54 4.46
CA MET A 239 -5.43 27.86 3.62
C MET A 239 -5.45 26.99 2.37
N CYS A 240 -5.11 27.58 1.22
CA CYS A 240 -4.75 26.88 0.00
C CYS A 240 -3.29 27.20 -0.33
N LEU A 241 -2.39 26.27 -0.02
CA LEU A 241 -0.97 26.37 -0.34
C LEU A 241 -0.72 25.84 -1.76
N ILE A 242 -0.08 26.63 -2.62
CA ILE A 242 0.27 26.24 -3.99
C ILE A 242 1.79 26.22 -4.11
N LEU A 243 2.37 25.03 -4.26
CA LEU A 243 3.79 24.83 -4.49
C LEU A 243 4.02 24.72 -6.01
N ASN A 244 4.50 25.78 -6.64
CA ASN A 244 4.60 25.92 -8.09
C ASN A 244 6.06 25.90 -8.56
N ASN A 245 6.57 24.73 -8.95
CA ASN A 245 7.93 24.57 -9.46
C ASN A 245 7.95 24.63 -11.00
N HIS A 246 8.50 25.72 -11.53
CA HIS A 246 8.72 25.94 -12.97
C HIS A 246 10.15 25.59 -13.38
N SER A 247 11.16 26.26 -12.81
CA SER A 247 12.54 26.16 -13.32
C SER A 247 13.36 25.11 -12.56
N PHE A 248 13.96 24.18 -13.29
CA PHE A 248 14.80 23.10 -12.78
C PHE A 248 16.27 23.26 -13.22
N ALA A 249 16.72 24.49 -13.49
CA ALA A 249 18.09 24.79 -13.88
C ALA A 249 19.13 24.25 -12.87
N LYS A 250 18.90 24.46 -11.56
CA LYS A 250 19.76 23.92 -10.48
C LYS A 250 19.87 22.40 -10.53
N ALA A 251 18.77 21.69 -10.78
CA ALA A 251 18.77 20.24 -10.94
C ALA A 251 19.62 19.78 -12.14
N ARG A 252 19.60 20.52 -13.25
CA ARG A 252 20.39 20.25 -14.45
C ARG A 252 21.89 20.55 -14.27
N GLU A 253 22.24 21.47 -13.38
CA GLU A 253 23.63 21.79 -13.02
C GLU A 253 24.24 20.75 -12.04
N ALA A 254 23.42 20.15 -11.17
CA ALA A 254 23.89 19.30 -10.07
C ALA A 254 24.03 17.79 -10.39
N VAL A 255 23.51 17.32 -11.54
CA VAL A 255 23.42 15.88 -11.86
C VAL A 255 24.21 15.55 -13.14
N PRO A 256 25.27 14.70 -13.12
CA PRO A 256 26.20 14.55 -14.25
C PRO A 256 25.70 13.85 -15.53
N GLU A 257 24.54 13.18 -15.52
CA GLU A 257 24.02 12.34 -16.63
C GLU A 257 22.49 12.47 -16.73
N PRO A 258 21.84 12.14 -17.88
CA PRO A 258 20.62 12.83 -18.31
C PRO A 258 19.33 12.33 -17.63
N LYS A 259 19.01 12.90 -16.47
CA LYS A 259 17.61 13.23 -16.14
C LYS A 259 17.33 14.67 -16.56
N ARG A 260 16.79 14.84 -17.78
CA ARG A 260 16.33 16.15 -18.30
C ARG A 260 15.06 16.59 -17.56
N LEU A 261 15.20 17.04 -16.32
CA LEU A 261 14.18 17.85 -15.64
C LEU A 261 14.12 19.20 -16.37
N ASN A 262 13.29 19.26 -17.41
CA ASN A 262 13.04 20.46 -18.19
C ASN A 262 12.26 21.49 -17.36
N ASP A 263 12.27 22.75 -17.78
CA ASP A 263 11.45 23.77 -17.12
C ASP A 263 9.97 23.53 -17.46
N ARG A 264 9.10 23.54 -16.44
CA ARG A 264 7.69 23.12 -16.53
C ARG A 264 6.81 24.23 -17.11
N ASN A 265 7.08 24.61 -18.36
CA ASN A 265 6.30 25.60 -19.10
C ASN A 265 4.79 25.27 -19.05
N GLY A 266 3.96 26.30 -18.86
CA GLY A 266 2.52 26.15 -18.62
C GLY A 266 2.10 25.98 -17.14
N THR A 267 3.01 25.68 -16.20
CA THR A 267 2.64 25.53 -14.77
C THR A 267 2.05 26.79 -14.14
N ASP A 268 2.39 27.98 -14.65
CA ASP A 268 1.79 29.24 -14.21
C ASP A 268 0.32 29.38 -14.61
N VAL A 269 -0.11 28.72 -15.70
CA VAL A 269 -1.52 28.67 -16.12
C VAL A 269 -2.34 27.83 -15.13
N ASP A 270 -1.76 26.72 -14.66
CA ASP A 270 -2.34 25.88 -13.60
C ASP A 270 -2.40 26.61 -12.25
N ALA A 271 -1.30 27.26 -11.84
CA ALA A 271 -1.27 28.04 -10.61
C ALA A 271 -2.30 29.20 -10.64
N ALA A 272 -2.43 29.90 -11.77
CA ALA A 272 -3.44 30.94 -11.95
C ALA A 272 -4.88 30.39 -11.91
N ALA A 273 -5.13 29.23 -12.51
CA ALA A 273 -6.43 28.56 -12.45
C ALA A 273 -6.80 28.15 -11.02
N LEU A 274 -5.88 27.52 -10.29
CA LEU A 274 -6.06 27.13 -8.88
C LEU A 274 -6.31 28.37 -8.00
N LYS A 275 -5.50 29.43 -8.12
CA LYS A 275 -5.72 30.70 -7.41
C LYS A 275 -7.12 31.23 -7.64
N ARG A 276 -7.58 31.30 -8.89
CA ARG A 276 -8.90 31.81 -9.27
C ARG A 276 -10.02 31.01 -8.61
N VAL A 277 -9.97 29.68 -8.72
CA VAL A 277 -11.01 28.77 -8.20
C VAL A 277 -11.04 28.82 -6.67
N PHE A 278 -9.92 28.58 -5.99
CA PHE A 278 -9.91 28.53 -4.53
C PHE A 278 -10.20 29.90 -3.89
N SER A 279 -9.88 31.02 -4.55
CA SER A 279 -10.31 32.36 -4.09
C SER A 279 -11.84 32.52 -4.14
N LYS A 280 -12.51 32.06 -5.21
CA LYS A 280 -13.99 32.03 -5.28
C LYS A 280 -14.62 31.11 -4.23
N LEU A 281 -13.92 30.03 -3.86
CA LEU A 281 -14.29 29.13 -2.78
C LEU A 281 -13.90 29.68 -1.39
N HIS A 282 -13.47 30.94 -1.30
CA HIS A 282 -13.15 31.67 -0.06
C HIS A 282 -12.01 31.07 0.76
N PHE A 283 -11.02 30.46 0.10
CA PHE A 283 -9.75 30.10 0.72
C PHE A 283 -8.78 31.28 0.71
N GLU A 284 -7.90 31.29 1.71
CA GLU A 284 -6.74 32.18 1.75
C GLU A 284 -5.59 31.52 0.99
N ILE A 285 -5.11 32.16 -0.09
CA ILE A 285 -4.20 31.51 -1.04
C ILE A 285 -2.76 31.96 -0.81
N GLU A 286 -1.86 31.00 -0.65
CA GLU A 286 -0.40 31.22 -0.69
C GLU A 286 0.15 30.54 -1.93
N GLU A 287 1.00 31.21 -2.72
CA GLU A 287 1.80 30.56 -3.77
C GLU A 287 3.28 30.71 -3.45
N CYS A 288 3.98 29.58 -3.33
CA CYS A 288 5.42 29.51 -3.24
C CYS A 288 5.99 28.98 -4.55
N ARG A 289 6.93 29.72 -5.16
CA ARG A 289 7.48 29.43 -6.49
C ARG A 289 8.89 28.88 -6.42
N ASN A 290 9.21 27.91 -7.28
CA ASN A 290 10.57 27.39 -7.51
C ASN A 290 11.32 26.98 -6.23
N LEU A 291 10.68 26.17 -5.38
CA LEU A 291 11.25 25.72 -4.11
C LEU A 291 12.18 24.50 -4.30
N THR A 292 13.31 24.52 -3.61
CA THR A 292 14.18 23.36 -3.38
C THR A 292 13.52 22.33 -2.46
N ALA A 293 14.03 21.11 -2.42
CA ALA A 293 13.50 20.06 -1.55
C ALA A 293 13.57 20.41 -0.05
N GLU A 294 14.55 21.22 0.37
CA GLU A 294 14.65 21.73 1.74
C GLU A 294 13.63 22.85 2.01
N GLU A 295 13.43 23.77 1.05
CA GLU A 295 12.45 24.85 1.17
C GLU A 295 11.00 24.33 1.18
N ILE A 296 10.69 23.29 0.39
CA ILE A 296 9.38 22.61 0.42
C ILE A 296 9.08 22.11 1.85
N ARG A 297 10.04 21.42 2.48
CA ARG A 297 9.91 20.92 3.86
C ARG A 297 9.73 22.05 4.86
N LYS A 298 10.52 23.12 4.75
CA LYS A 298 10.41 24.32 5.61
C LYS A 298 9.03 24.98 5.48
N ILE A 299 8.54 25.19 4.27
CA ILE A 299 7.21 25.78 4.02
C ILE A 299 6.11 24.87 4.59
N VAL A 300 6.16 23.56 4.34
CA VAL A 300 5.17 22.63 4.88
C VAL A 300 5.16 22.62 6.42
N ASN A 301 6.33 22.64 7.06
CA ASN A 301 6.43 22.75 8.53
C ASN A 301 5.88 24.09 9.05
N ILE A 302 6.14 25.21 8.37
CA ILE A 302 5.55 26.52 8.71
C ILE A 302 4.01 26.45 8.66
N TYR A 303 3.44 25.81 7.63
CA TYR A 303 1.99 25.68 7.49
C TYR A 303 1.36 24.64 8.42
N GLN A 304 2.07 23.58 8.78
CA GLN A 304 1.70 22.63 9.84
C GLN A 304 1.63 23.32 11.21
N SER A 305 2.54 24.26 11.49
CA SER A 305 2.64 24.99 12.76
C SER A 305 1.68 26.18 12.90
N LYS A 306 0.96 26.57 11.84
CA LYS A 306 -0.09 27.62 11.92
C LYS A 306 -1.31 27.13 12.72
N ASP A 307 -2.01 28.05 13.38
CA ASP A 307 -3.30 27.71 14.01
C ASP A 307 -4.41 27.67 12.95
N HIS A 308 -5.06 26.50 12.82
CA HIS A 308 -6.16 26.25 11.90
C HIS A 308 -7.51 26.12 12.62
N LYS A 309 -7.62 26.44 13.92
CA LYS A 309 -8.88 26.30 14.69
C LYS A 309 -10.09 26.96 14.01
N ASP A 310 -9.93 28.20 13.57
CA ASP A 310 -10.99 28.98 12.91
C ASP A 310 -11.17 28.65 11.42
N ARG A 311 -10.37 27.72 10.89
CA ARG A 311 -10.49 27.16 9.54
C ARG A 311 -11.30 25.88 9.55
N ASP A 312 -11.95 25.57 8.44
CA ASP A 312 -12.73 24.36 8.23
C ASP A 312 -12.01 23.33 7.33
N CYS A 313 -11.05 23.75 6.50
CA CYS A 313 -10.32 22.89 5.57
C CYS A 313 -8.84 23.30 5.47
N PHE A 314 -8.00 22.38 5.04
CA PHE A 314 -6.66 22.68 4.50
C PHE A 314 -6.54 22.12 3.08
N VAL A 315 -5.98 22.90 2.15
CA VAL A 315 -5.71 22.50 0.76
C VAL A 315 -4.23 22.74 0.45
N CYS A 316 -3.59 21.75 -0.17
CA CYS A 316 -2.23 21.85 -0.70
C CYS A 316 -2.19 21.36 -2.15
N CYS A 317 -1.85 22.26 -3.08
CA CYS A 317 -1.69 21.97 -4.49
C CYS A 317 -0.19 21.94 -4.82
N ILE A 318 0.26 20.87 -5.45
CA ILE A 318 1.68 20.65 -5.76
C ILE A 318 1.84 20.49 -7.27
N LEU A 319 2.56 21.42 -7.89
CA LEU A 319 2.85 21.44 -9.32
C LEU A 319 4.37 21.28 -9.50
N SER A 320 4.83 20.06 -9.79
CA SER A 320 6.26 19.77 -9.93
C SER A 320 6.53 18.56 -10.82
N HIS A 321 7.80 18.28 -11.09
CA HIS A 321 8.23 16.94 -11.50
C HIS A 321 8.09 15.98 -10.32
N GLY A 322 7.95 14.68 -10.56
CA GLY A 322 7.86 13.69 -9.49
C GLY A 322 8.06 12.26 -9.97
N LYS A 323 8.27 11.36 -9.00
CA LYS A 323 8.44 9.92 -9.21
C LYS A 323 7.76 9.13 -8.08
N LYS A 324 8.11 7.85 -7.89
CA LYS A 324 7.42 6.94 -6.94
C LYS A 324 7.18 7.53 -5.56
N GLY A 325 5.95 7.98 -5.32
CA GLY A 325 5.55 8.64 -4.08
C GLY A 325 6.40 9.84 -3.65
N ILE A 326 7.10 10.52 -4.57
CA ILE A 326 7.88 11.73 -4.29
C ILE A 326 7.63 12.82 -5.32
N ILE A 327 7.90 14.05 -4.92
CA ILE A 327 8.03 15.22 -5.81
C ILE A 327 9.47 15.71 -5.81
N TYR A 328 9.90 16.33 -6.91
CA TYR A 328 11.20 16.97 -7.00
C TYR A 328 11.15 18.43 -6.54
N GLY A 329 12.15 18.87 -5.78
CA GLY A 329 12.49 20.29 -5.68
C GLY A 329 13.22 20.78 -6.94
N VAL A 330 13.35 22.10 -7.11
CA VAL A 330 14.06 22.69 -8.27
C VAL A 330 15.57 22.38 -8.32
N ASP A 331 16.12 21.92 -7.20
CA ASP A 331 17.45 21.35 -6.99
C ASP A 331 17.57 19.88 -7.45
N GLY A 332 16.48 19.26 -7.90
CA GLY A 332 16.45 17.86 -8.30
C GLY A 332 16.48 16.87 -7.14
N GLN A 333 16.40 17.37 -5.91
CA GLN A 333 16.33 16.55 -4.71
C GLN A 333 14.89 16.10 -4.42
N GLU A 334 14.77 14.98 -3.71
CA GLU A 334 13.52 14.24 -3.59
C GLU A 334 12.80 14.55 -2.27
N VAL A 335 11.47 14.72 -2.37
CA VAL A 335 10.58 14.95 -1.23
C VAL A 335 9.43 13.94 -1.28
N PRO A 336 9.40 12.93 -0.40
CA PRO A 336 8.27 12.01 -0.33
C PRO A 336 6.94 12.72 -0.08
N ILE A 337 5.93 12.40 -0.87
CA ILE A 337 4.55 12.88 -0.70
C ILE A 337 4.04 12.51 0.69
N GLN A 338 4.40 11.30 1.16
CA GLN A 338 4.08 10.83 2.50
C GLN A 338 4.65 11.73 3.59
N GLU A 339 5.89 12.24 3.44
CA GLU A 339 6.51 13.20 4.38
C GLU A 339 5.63 14.45 4.51
N LEU A 340 5.14 14.98 3.38
CA LEU A 340 4.30 16.18 3.35
C LEU A 340 2.91 15.95 3.93
N THR A 341 2.29 14.80 3.67
CA THR A 341 0.97 14.47 4.22
C THR A 341 1.02 14.17 5.72
N ILE A 342 2.09 13.50 6.20
CA ILE A 342 2.29 13.20 7.62
C ILE A 342 2.38 14.47 8.46
N SER A 343 2.92 15.58 7.92
CA SER A 343 2.94 16.86 8.63
C SER A 343 1.55 17.36 9.06
N PHE A 344 0.47 16.97 8.36
CA PHE A 344 -0.89 17.43 8.66
C PHE A 344 -1.77 16.39 9.35
N THR A 345 -1.20 15.30 9.88
CA THR A 345 -1.93 14.35 10.73
C THR A 345 -2.59 15.01 11.95
N GLY A 346 -3.60 14.38 12.54
CA GLY A 346 -4.20 14.85 13.79
C GLY A 346 -3.21 14.83 14.97
N GLN A 347 -2.16 14.00 14.89
CA GLN A 347 -1.05 14.01 15.84
C GLN A 347 -0.17 15.26 15.67
N ASN A 348 0.29 15.54 14.43
CA ASN A 348 1.25 16.60 14.14
C ASN A 348 0.60 17.99 13.99
N CYS A 349 -0.64 18.08 13.52
CA CYS A 349 -1.39 19.31 13.31
C CYS A 349 -2.78 19.24 13.97
N ARG A 350 -2.79 19.26 15.32
CA ARG A 350 -4.00 19.10 16.14
C ARG A 350 -5.15 20.08 15.81
N SER A 351 -4.85 21.24 15.23
CA SER A 351 -5.84 22.25 14.80
C SER A 351 -6.64 21.83 13.54
N LEU A 352 -6.20 20.78 12.83
CA LEU A 352 -6.84 20.13 11.68
C LEU A 352 -7.44 18.74 11.98
N THR A 353 -7.46 18.31 13.24
CA THR A 353 -8.15 17.06 13.64
C THR A 353 -9.64 17.16 13.36
N GLY A 354 -10.22 16.15 12.68
CA GLY A 354 -11.64 16.14 12.29
C GLY A 354 -11.98 16.99 11.06
N LYS A 355 -11.00 17.68 10.46
CA LYS A 355 -11.19 18.59 9.31
C LYS A 355 -10.60 17.99 8.02
N PRO A 356 -11.21 18.22 6.85
CA PRO A 356 -10.70 17.75 5.57
C PRO A 356 -9.33 18.35 5.23
N LYS A 357 -8.40 17.48 4.83
CA LYS A 357 -7.02 17.79 4.43
C LYS A 357 -6.82 17.30 3.00
N VAL A 358 -6.82 18.24 2.06
CA VAL A 358 -6.89 17.96 0.62
C VAL A 358 -5.56 18.24 -0.05
N PHE A 359 -5.04 17.27 -0.78
CA PHE A 359 -3.81 17.36 -1.55
C PHE A 359 -4.11 17.12 -3.02
N PHE A 360 -3.78 18.07 -3.89
CA PHE A 360 -3.86 17.91 -5.34
C PHE A 360 -2.44 17.88 -5.91
N ILE A 361 -2.03 16.73 -6.44
CA ILE A 361 -0.64 16.51 -6.86
C ILE A 361 -0.57 16.32 -8.36
N GLN A 362 -0.10 17.36 -9.03
CA GLN A 362 0.25 17.39 -10.44
C GLN A 362 1.76 17.15 -10.56
N ALA A 363 2.12 15.87 -10.49
CA ALA A 363 3.43 15.33 -10.77
C ALA A 363 3.26 13.92 -11.34
N CYS A 364 4.19 13.47 -12.19
CA CYS A 364 4.16 12.10 -12.68
C CYS A 364 4.41 11.10 -11.54
N GLN A 365 3.82 9.91 -11.69
CA GLN A 365 4.00 8.78 -10.77
C GLN A 365 4.46 7.57 -11.60
N GLY A 366 5.21 7.79 -12.69
CA GLY A 366 5.20 6.81 -13.76
C GLY A 366 6.02 7.04 -15.01
N ASP A 367 6.16 5.95 -15.75
CA ASP A 367 6.89 5.77 -17.02
C ASP A 367 6.05 5.08 -18.10
N ALA A 368 4.99 4.36 -17.71
CA ALA A 368 4.08 3.68 -18.61
C ALA A 368 3.10 4.68 -19.22
N TYR A 369 3.00 4.64 -20.55
CA TYR A 369 1.89 5.29 -21.24
C TYR A 369 0.64 4.44 -21.08
N GLN A 370 -0.46 5.06 -20.68
CA GLN A 370 -1.72 4.33 -20.54
C GLN A 370 -2.23 4.02 -21.95
N LYS A 371 -2.30 2.74 -22.29
CA LYS A 371 -2.84 2.29 -23.57
C LYS A 371 -4.35 2.53 -23.59
N GLY A 372 -4.82 3.31 -24.55
CA GLY A 372 -6.25 3.43 -24.80
C GLY A 372 -6.83 2.08 -25.26
N VAL A 373 -7.91 1.64 -24.62
CA VAL A 373 -8.80 0.60 -25.17
C VAL A 373 -9.88 1.33 -25.97
N THR A 374 -10.09 0.94 -27.22
CA THR A 374 -11.16 1.49 -28.04
C THR A 374 -12.51 1.04 -27.52
N VAL A 375 -13.20 1.94 -26.83
CA VAL A 375 -14.64 1.81 -26.51
C VAL A 375 -15.40 2.61 -27.58
N GLU A 376 -16.43 2.02 -28.18
CA GLU A 376 -17.26 2.71 -29.17
C GLU A 376 -18.14 3.75 -28.46
N THR A 377 -17.71 5.02 -28.38
CA THR A 377 -18.59 6.21 -28.27
C THR A 377 -17.82 7.55 -28.37
N ASP A 378 -18.49 8.53 -28.97
CA ASP A 378 -18.35 9.99 -28.87
C ASP A 378 -16.94 10.63 -28.88
N SER A 379 -16.52 11.04 -30.09
CA SER A 379 -15.54 12.09 -30.44
C SER A 379 -14.52 12.51 -29.37
N GLY A 380 -13.30 11.96 -29.46
CA GLY A 380 -12.18 12.36 -28.61
C GLY A 380 -11.60 13.74 -28.93
N GLU A 381 -11.09 14.43 -27.91
CA GLU A 381 -10.38 15.71 -28.05
C GLU A 381 -8.88 15.48 -28.33
N GLN A 382 -8.38 16.09 -29.40
CA GLN A 382 -6.97 16.04 -29.82
C GLN A 382 -6.15 17.19 -29.21
N ASP A 383 -4.94 16.91 -28.73
CA ASP A 383 -3.96 17.92 -28.31
C ASP A 383 -2.56 17.52 -28.82
N SER A 384 -1.96 18.36 -29.67
CA SER A 384 -0.74 18.04 -30.44
C SER A 384 0.54 18.65 -29.86
N SER A 385 0.50 19.23 -28.66
CA SER A 385 1.59 20.05 -28.10
C SER A 385 1.88 19.80 -26.61
N VAL A 386 1.82 18.54 -26.17
CA VAL A 386 2.04 18.17 -24.77
C VAL A 386 3.43 17.61 -24.48
N GLU A 387 3.97 17.95 -23.30
CA GLU A 387 5.24 17.43 -22.77
C GLU A 387 4.98 16.35 -21.70
N THR A 388 5.99 15.50 -21.47
CA THR A 388 5.98 14.43 -20.45
C THR A 388 7.08 14.61 -19.40
N ASP A 389 6.70 14.36 -18.14
CA ASP A 389 7.55 14.36 -16.94
C ASP A 389 7.62 12.87 -16.41
N ALA A 390 8.52 12.45 -15.49
CA ALA A 390 8.70 10.99 -15.12
C ALA A 390 9.36 10.75 -13.73
N ARG A 391 9.25 9.60 -12.99
CA ARG A 391 9.10 8.15 -13.33
C ARG A 391 8.38 7.29 -12.22
N PHE A 392 7.84 6.10 -12.49
CA PHE A 392 7.37 5.01 -11.54
C PHE A 392 6.44 5.28 -10.30
N GLN A 393 5.59 4.26 -9.96
CA GLN A 393 4.53 3.92 -8.93
C GLN A 393 4.15 4.75 -7.65
N LEU A 394 3.31 4.21 -6.71
CA LEU A 394 3.01 4.74 -5.35
C LEU A 394 2.25 3.68 -4.49
N ASP A 395 2.67 3.43 -3.24
CA ASP A 395 2.01 2.42 -2.35
C ASP A 395 1.56 2.97 -0.96
N CYS A 396 1.44 4.29 -0.78
CA CYS A 396 1.12 4.88 0.53
C CYS A 396 -0.10 5.83 0.47
N ILE A 397 -1.14 5.50 1.25
CA ILE A 397 -2.21 6.42 1.67
C ILE A 397 -1.92 6.78 3.15
N PRO A 398 -2.12 8.02 3.61
CA PRO A 398 -2.04 8.33 5.03
C PRO A 398 -3.02 7.46 5.82
N ALA A 399 -2.54 6.75 6.84
CA ALA A 399 -3.37 5.86 7.68
C ALA A 399 -4.42 6.63 8.54
N GLU A 400 -4.35 7.96 8.55
CA GLU A 400 -5.24 8.81 9.34
C GLU A 400 -6.47 9.31 8.56
N ALA A 401 -7.53 9.62 9.30
CA ALA A 401 -8.81 10.05 8.76
C ALA A 401 -8.82 11.49 8.22
N ASP A 402 -9.84 11.76 7.39
CA ASP A 402 -10.15 13.06 6.82
C ASP A 402 -9.10 13.60 5.82
N PHE A 403 -8.36 12.71 5.14
CA PHE A 403 -7.51 13.06 4.01
C PHE A 403 -8.19 12.81 2.65
N LEU A 404 -7.85 13.62 1.66
CA LEU A 404 -8.13 13.41 0.25
C LEU A 404 -6.86 13.71 -0.55
N LEU A 405 -6.42 12.75 -1.35
CA LEU A 405 -5.24 12.82 -2.21
C LEU A 405 -5.67 12.64 -3.67
N GLY A 406 -5.79 13.75 -4.40
CA GLY A 406 -6.05 13.76 -5.83
C GLY A 406 -4.75 13.68 -6.63
N MET A 407 -4.40 12.48 -7.11
CA MET A 407 -3.24 12.28 -7.98
C MET A 407 -3.64 12.50 -9.44
N ALA A 408 -2.82 13.26 -10.18
CA ALA A 408 -3.07 13.58 -11.58
C ALA A 408 -3.07 12.35 -12.52
N THR A 409 -2.45 11.25 -12.12
CA THR A 409 -2.33 10.03 -12.93
C THR A 409 -2.19 8.80 -12.03
N LEU A 410 -2.43 7.61 -12.60
CA LEU A 410 -2.24 6.31 -11.94
C LEU A 410 -0.77 6.10 -11.50
N PRO A 411 -0.52 5.27 -10.48
CA PRO A 411 0.80 4.65 -10.29
C PRO A 411 1.32 4.05 -11.60
N ASP A 412 2.63 4.16 -11.80
CA ASP A 412 3.37 3.84 -13.03
C ASP A 412 3.03 4.65 -14.27
N HIS A 413 2.09 5.61 -14.24
CA HIS A 413 1.72 6.40 -15.43
C HIS A 413 2.24 7.85 -15.46
N VAL A 414 2.39 8.38 -16.69
CA VAL A 414 2.75 9.79 -16.94
C VAL A 414 1.54 10.72 -16.81
N SER A 415 1.78 12.03 -16.74
CA SER A 415 0.76 13.08 -16.78
C SER A 415 1.17 14.17 -17.78
N PHE A 416 0.20 14.72 -18.51
CA PHE A 416 0.46 15.60 -19.65
C PHE A 416 0.31 17.09 -19.32
N ARG A 417 1.21 17.89 -19.90
CA ARG A 417 1.30 19.34 -19.72
C ARG A 417 1.36 20.03 -21.07
N SER A 418 0.40 20.92 -21.34
CA SER A 418 0.46 21.85 -22.47
C SER A 418 1.17 23.15 -22.02
N PRO A 419 2.24 23.60 -22.70
CA PRO A 419 2.94 24.85 -22.36
C PRO A 419 2.06 26.11 -22.38
N THR A 420 0.96 26.10 -23.14
CA THR A 420 0.05 27.24 -23.31
C THR A 420 -1.28 27.09 -22.58
N ARG A 421 -1.76 25.85 -22.38
CA ARG A 421 -3.07 25.57 -21.76
C ARG A 421 -2.99 25.10 -20.31
N GLY A 422 -1.81 24.72 -19.80
CA GLY A 422 -1.66 24.07 -18.50
C GLY A 422 -1.75 22.54 -18.58
N THR A 423 -1.85 21.87 -17.43
CA THR A 423 -1.97 20.40 -17.37
C THR A 423 -3.41 19.93 -17.50
N TRP A 424 -3.61 18.78 -18.16
CA TRP A 424 -4.96 18.25 -18.40
C TRP A 424 -5.75 18.05 -17.10
N TYR A 425 -5.08 17.58 -16.04
CA TYR A 425 -5.70 17.33 -14.73
C TYR A 425 -6.08 18.61 -13.98
N ILE A 426 -5.16 19.58 -13.83
CA ILE A 426 -5.45 20.80 -13.06
C ILE A 426 -6.49 21.67 -13.78
N GLN A 427 -6.45 21.73 -15.12
CA GLN A 427 -7.47 22.46 -15.88
C GLN A 427 -8.85 21.82 -15.74
N ALA A 428 -8.97 20.50 -15.90
CA ALA A 428 -10.22 19.76 -15.69
C ALA A 428 -10.75 19.95 -14.26
N LEU A 429 -9.87 19.78 -13.25
CA LEU A 429 -10.19 20.00 -11.84
C LEU A 429 -10.72 21.42 -11.59
N CYS A 430 -10.04 22.44 -12.12
CA CYS A 430 -10.46 23.83 -11.96
C CYS A 430 -11.79 24.12 -12.63
N GLN A 431 -12.04 23.57 -13.83
CA GLN A 431 -13.31 23.74 -14.55
C GLN A 431 -14.47 23.06 -13.82
N HIS A 432 -14.30 21.80 -13.41
CA HIS A 432 -15.31 21.07 -12.66
C HIS A 432 -15.57 21.67 -11.28
N LEU A 433 -14.56 22.18 -10.56
CA LEU A 433 -14.79 22.95 -9.32
C LEU A 433 -15.58 24.24 -9.58
N ASP A 434 -15.19 25.05 -10.59
CA ASP A 434 -15.88 26.31 -10.94
C ASP A 434 -17.37 26.06 -11.31
N TYR A 435 -17.70 24.93 -11.95
CA TYR A 435 -19.06 24.59 -12.39
C TYR A 435 -19.91 23.84 -11.35
N SER A 436 -19.32 22.89 -10.61
CA SER A 436 -20.05 21.96 -9.75
C SER A 436 -20.16 22.40 -8.29
N CYS A 437 -19.22 23.18 -7.75
CA CYS A 437 -19.34 23.74 -6.41
C CYS A 437 -20.57 24.66 -6.22
N PRO A 438 -20.94 25.55 -7.17
CA PRO A 438 -22.20 26.29 -7.11
C PRO A 438 -23.46 25.41 -7.06
N ARG A 439 -23.37 24.19 -7.62
CA ARG A 439 -24.46 23.19 -7.66
C ARG A 439 -24.50 22.31 -6.40
N GLY A 440 -23.58 22.50 -5.45
CA GLY A 440 -23.53 21.77 -4.18
C GLY A 440 -23.02 20.33 -4.30
N GLU A 441 -22.37 19.96 -5.40
CA GLU A 441 -21.78 18.62 -5.57
C GLU A 441 -20.58 18.43 -4.63
N ASP A 442 -20.41 17.20 -4.15
CA ASP A 442 -19.27 16.83 -3.31
C ASP A 442 -18.01 16.56 -4.15
N ILE A 443 -16.84 16.69 -3.52
CA ILE A 443 -15.55 16.60 -4.19
C ILE A 443 -15.28 15.25 -4.85
N LEU A 444 -15.87 14.15 -4.40
CA LEU A 444 -15.66 12.82 -5.02
C LEU A 444 -16.48 12.69 -6.30
N THR A 445 -17.69 13.24 -6.31
CA THR A 445 -18.50 13.44 -7.52
C THR A 445 -17.75 14.31 -8.53
N ILE A 446 -17.19 15.44 -8.09
CA ILE A 446 -16.37 16.35 -8.92
C ILE A 446 -15.14 15.62 -9.49
N LEU A 447 -14.39 14.89 -8.67
CA LEU A 447 -13.21 14.14 -9.11
C LEU A 447 -13.54 12.97 -10.05
N THR A 448 -14.73 12.39 -9.95
CA THR A 448 -15.21 11.38 -10.91
C THR A 448 -15.48 12.02 -12.28
N ALA A 449 -16.02 13.24 -12.32
CA ALA A 449 -16.18 13.99 -13.56
C ALA A 449 -14.81 14.37 -14.17
N VAL A 450 -13.84 14.80 -13.35
CA VAL A 450 -12.45 15.04 -13.77
C VAL A 450 -11.82 13.78 -14.39
N ASN A 451 -12.03 12.60 -13.79
CA ASN A 451 -11.55 11.34 -14.36
C ASN A 451 -12.19 11.06 -15.74
N GLN A 452 -13.48 11.37 -15.91
CA GLN A 452 -14.18 11.22 -17.19
C GLN A 452 -13.66 12.20 -18.26
N GLU A 453 -13.36 13.44 -17.91
CA GLU A 453 -12.80 14.43 -18.85
C GLU A 453 -11.37 14.07 -19.27
N VAL A 454 -10.48 13.78 -18.30
CA VAL A 454 -9.07 13.51 -18.58
C VAL A 454 -8.88 12.19 -19.34
N SER A 455 -9.68 11.15 -19.06
CA SER A 455 -9.61 9.88 -19.79
C SER A 455 -10.11 9.96 -21.25
N ARG A 456 -10.89 10.98 -21.61
CA ARG A 456 -11.30 11.24 -23.01
C ARG A 456 -10.18 11.86 -23.85
N LYS A 457 -9.31 12.68 -23.26
CA LYS A 457 -8.20 13.33 -23.97
C LYS A 457 -7.21 12.31 -24.55
N THR A 458 -6.52 12.69 -25.62
CA THR A 458 -5.54 11.85 -26.33
C THR A 458 -4.37 12.68 -26.82
N CYS A 459 -3.15 12.16 -26.64
CA CYS A 459 -1.94 12.68 -27.26
C CYS A 459 -1.64 11.89 -28.55
N GLU A 460 -1.48 12.60 -29.67
CA GLU A 460 -0.99 12.03 -30.94
C GLU A 460 0.55 12.17 -31.05
N PRO A 461 1.25 11.25 -31.74
CA PRO A 461 0.73 10.19 -32.62
C PRO A 461 0.42 8.85 -31.92
N ASN A 462 0.78 8.70 -30.65
CA ASN A 462 0.78 7.40 -29.96
C ASN A 462 -0.58 7.01 -29.32
N ALA A 463 -1.61 7.85 -29.43
CA ALA A 463 -2.93 7.70 -28.80
C ALA A 463 -2.86 7.49 -27.27
N GLU A 464 -1.91 8.18 -26.61
CA GLU A 464 -1.64 8.01 -25.19
C GLU A 464 -2.75 8.61 -24.33
N LYS A 465 -3.06 7.93 -23.22
CA LYS A 465 -4.09 8.31 -22.26
C LYS A 465 -3.49 8.71 -20.90
N GLN A 466 -4.28 9.43 -20.12
CA GLN A 466 -4.05 9.74 -18.72
C GLN A 466 -5.32 9.44 -17.93
N MET A 467 -5.18 8.87 -16.74
CA MET A 467 -6.29 8.58 -15.83
C MET A 467 -5.91 9.05 -14.42
N PRO A 468 -6.50 10.14 -13.90
CA PRO A 468 -6.28 10.57 -12.53
C PRO A 468 -6.82 9.55 -11.52
N GLN A 469 -6.22 9.51 -10.33
CA GLN A 469 -6.61 8.59 -9.26
C GLN A 469 -6.76 9.34 -7.94
N PRO A 470 -7.99 9.69 -7.52
CA PRO A 470 -8.23 10.14 -6.17
C PRO A 470 -8.15 8.96 -5.18
N SER A 471 -7.56 9.20 -4.01
CA SER A 471 -7.59 8.31 -2.86
C SER A 471 -8.00 9.10 -1.61
N PHE A 472 -8.75 8.51 -0.69
CA PHE A 472 -9.32 9.25 0.44
C PHE A 472 -9.57 8.41 1.68
N THR A 473 -9.50 9.08 2.83
CA THR A 473 -9.93 8.61 4.16
C THR A 473 -11.01 9.54 4.74
N LEU A 474 -11.68 10.31 3.87
CA LEU A 474 -12.81 11.16 4.22
C LEU A 474 -13.95 10.34 4.85
N ARG A 475 -14.52 10.86 5.94
CA ARG A 475 -15.62 10.23 6.71
C ARG A 475 -16.98 10.92 6.52
N LYS A 476 -16.99 12.07 5.85
CA LYS A 476 -18.15 12.93 5.61
C LYS A 476 -18.09 13.46 4.17
N LYS A 477 -19.22 13.92 3.62
CA LYS A 477 -19.23 14.61 2.32
C LYS A 477 -18.44 15.91 2.40
N LEU A 478 -17.46 16.08 1.52
CA LEU A 478 -16.73 17.34 1.38
C LEU A 478 -17.33 18.14 0.22
N ILE A 479 -18.10 19.16 0.55
CA ILE A 479 -18.70 20.12 -0.39
C ILE A 479 -18.04 21.48 -0.12
N PHE A 480 -17.76 22.26 -1.16
CA PHE A 480 -17.23 23.63 -1.04
C PHE A 480 -18.32 24.65 -1.42
N PRO A 481 -19.06 25.23 -0.45
CA PRO A 481 -20.12 26.18 -0.77
C PRO A 481 -19.54 27.52 -1.21
N VAL A 482 -20.02 28.02 -2.36
CA VAL A 482 -19.64 29.32 -2.95
C VAL A 482 -20.29 30.49 -2.22
N ASN A 483 -21.38 30.23 -1.49
CA ASN A 483 -22.14 31.23 -0.73
C ASN A 483 -21.48 31.63 0.59
#